data_AF-D5U9L3-F1
#
_entry.id   AF-D5U9L3-F1
#
_cell.length_a   1.000
_cell.length_b   1.000
_cell.length_c   1.000
_cell.angle_alpha   90.00
_cell.angle_beta   90.00
_cell.angle_gamma   90.00
#
_symmetry.space_group_name_H-M   'P 1'
#
loop_
_entity.id
_entity.type
_entity.pdbx_description
1 polymer ?
#
loop_
_entity_poly.entity_id
_entity_poly.type
_entity_poly.pdbx_seq_one_letter_code
_entity_poly.pdbx_strand_id
1 'polypeptide(L)'
;MPASKESRTAVLEKRLMRIENTVGLNEDGTKNGNGLIHKMEEVKEEIKNLRNDIKSYDTYLDNLSEDFIKIDLRIEKLENQIQDFLQKMKEDKDKKENELKEIKKSLEGNITVDTLHKFQKAVVGIAGLLTAIGTIVGAIFYFTK
;
A
#
# COMPACT_ATOMS: atom_id res chain seq x y z
N MET A 1 -10.64 42.18 72.39
CA MET A 1 -10.91 41.11 71.39
C MET A 1 -9.89 41.09 70.23
N PRO A 2 -8.59 40.82 70.47
CA PRO A 2 -7.60 40.62 69.40
C PRO A 2 -7.41 39.14 68.97
N ALA A 3 -7.60 38.18 69.89
CA ALA A 3 -7.31 36.75 69.66
C ALA A 3 -8.16 36.09 68.54
N SER A 4 -9.36 36.61 68.24
CA SER A 4 -10.21 36.06 67.18
C SER A 4 -9.83 36.52 65.77
N LYS A 5 -9.08 37.63 65.64
CA LYS A 5 -8.59 38.12 64.34
C LYS A 5 -7.33 37.37 63.90
N GLU A 6 -6.36 37.20 64.79
CA GLU A 6 -5.14 36.40 64.53
C GLU A 6 -5.46 34.96 64.14
N SER A 7 -6.45 34.34 64.81
CA SER A 7 -6.93 33.00 64.47
C SER A 7 -7.50 32.90 63.04
N ARG A 8 -8.21 33.94 62.58
CA ARG A 8 -8.78 33.96 61.22
C ARG A 8 -7.71 34.18 60.15
N THR A 9 -6.73 35.04 60.42
CA THR A 9 -5.60 35.29 59.50
C THR A 9 -4.78 34.02 59.29
N ALA A 10 -4.44 33.30 60.37
CA ALA A 10 -3.69 32.04 60.28
C ALA A 10 -4.45 30.94 59.49
N VAL A 11 -5.78 30.90 59.58
CA VAL A 11 -6.61 29.98 58.79
C VAL A 11 -6.60 30.36 57.30
N LEU A 12 -6.64 31.66 57.00
CA LEU A 12 -6.57 32.15 55.62
C LEU A 12 -5.21 31.85 54.98
N GLU A 13 -4.11 32.09 55.69
CA GLU A 13 -2.75 31.77 55.22
C GLU A 13 -2.60 30.28 54.89
N LYS A 14 -3.09 29.38 55.77
CA LYS A 14 -3.08 27.93 55.51
C LYS A 14 -3.92 27.51 54.31
N ARG A 15 -5.01 28.25 54.01
CA ARG A 15 -5.82 28.00 52.82
C ARG A 15 -5.14 28.52 51.57
N LEU A 16 -4.49 29.68 51.66
CA LEU A 16 -3.74 30.29 50.57
C LEU A 16 -2.55 29.40 50.17
N MET A 17 -1.73 28.95 51.13
CA MET A 17 -0.61 28.04 50.87
C MET A 17 -1.05 26.71 50.23
N ARG A 18 -2.23 26.18 50.59
CA ARG A 18 -2.78 24.99 49.92
C ARG A 18 -3.18 25.28 48.47
N ILE A 19 -3.76 26.45 48.22
CA ILE A 19 -4.13 26.87 46.86
C ILE A 19 -2.88 27.08 46.02
N GLU A 20 -1.87 27.78 46.54
CA GLU A 20 -0.59 28.01 45.86
C GLU A 20 0.09 26.68 45.50
N ASN A 21 0.19 25.76 46.45
CA ASN A 21 0.74 24.43 46.19
C ASN A 21 -0.08 23.64 45.15
N THR A 22 -1.41 23.73 45.18
CA THR A 22 -2.29 23.05 44.21
C THR A 22 -2.15 23.65 42.81
N VAL A 23 -2.09 24.98 42.71
CA VAL A 23 -1.85 25.69 41.44
C VAL A 23 -0.47 25.33 40.90
N GLY A 24 0.50 25.12 41.77
CA GLY A 24 1.84 24.66 41.42
C GLY A 24 2.93 25.64 41.77
N LEU A 25 2.79 26.36 42.88
CA LEU A 25 3.77 27.29 43.42
C LEU A 25 4.22 26.82 44.80
N ASN A 26 5.52 26.87 45.04
CA ASN A 26 6.13 26.74 46.36
C ASN A 26 5.95 28.03 47.16
N GLU A 27 6.24 27.98 48.46
CA GLU A 27 6.16 29.15 49.37
C GLU A 27 7.10 30.31 48.97
N ASP A 28 8.18 30.01 48.22
CA ASP A 28 9.11 31.01 47.68
C ASP A 28 8.67 31.61 46.33
N GLY A 29 7.47 31.23 45.84
CA GLY A 29 6.93 31.66 44.56
C GLY A 29 7.50 30.93 43.34
N THR A 30 8.40 29.95 43.52
CA THR A 30 8.90 29.12 42.42
C THR A 30 7.87 28.08 42.00
N LYS A 31 7.92 27.64 40.74
CA LYS A 31 7.04 26.58 40.26
C LYS A 31 7.38 25.25 40.96
N ASN A 32 6.36 24.58 41.46
CA ASN A 32 6.48 23.21 41.93
C ASN A 32 6.12 22.25 40.78
N GLY A 33 6.75 21.07 40.78
CA GLY A 33 6.58 20.07 39.70
C GLY A 33 5.32 19.21 39.82
N ASN A 34 4.41 19.50 40.76
CA ASN A 34 3.28 18.59 41.06
C ASN A 34 1.91 19.27 40.96
N GLY A 35 1.86 20.59 40.79
CA GLY A 35 0.63 21.35 40.68
C GLY A 35 0.07 21.46 39.27
N LEU A 36 -1.05 22.17 39.16
CA LEU A 36 -1.80 22.32 37.90
C LEU A 36 -0.97 22.92 36.77
N ILE A 37 -0.08 23.88 37.06
CA ILE A 37 0.81 24.48 36.05
C ILE A 37 1.67 23.42 35.37
N HIS A 38 2.29 22.51 36.15
CA HIS A 38 3.15 21.46 35.59
C HIS A 38 2.35 20.50 34.71
N LYS A 39 1.19 20.05 35.19
CA LYS A 39 0.30 19.16 34.42
C LYS A 39 -0.19 19.81 33.11
N MET A 40 -0.46 21.12 33.12
CA MET A 40 -0.81 21.86 31.91
C MET A 40 0.35 21.93 30.92
N GLU A 41 1.59 22.04 31.40
CA GLU A 41 2.79 22.00 30.55
C GLU A 41 3.00 20.59 29.96
N GLU A 42 2.80 19.53 30.73
CA GLU A 42 2.84 18.13 30.25
C GLU A 42 1.80 17.89 29.15
N VAL A 43 0.53 18.23 29.42
CA VAL A 43 -0.55 18.10 28.44
C VAL A 43 -0.27 18.91 27.17
N LYS A 44 0.31 20.10 27.29
CA LYS A 44 0.68 20.92 26.14
C LYS A 44 1.74 20.23 25.27
N GLU A 45 2.74 19.60 25.89
CA GLU A 45 3.78 18.88 25.14
C GLU A 45 3.24 17.59 24.51
N GLU A 46 2.36 16.86 25.19
CA GLU A 46 1.65 15.71 24.62
C GLU A 46 0.81 16.11 23.39
N ILE A 47 0.05 17.20 23.46
CA ILE A 47 -0.73 17.73 22.33
C ILE A 47 0.19 18.10 21.16
N LYS A 48 1.37 18.67 21.43
CA LYS A 48 2.35 19.02 20.41
C LYS A 48 2.93 17.79 19.73
N ASN A 49 3.24 16.73 20.49
CA ASN A 49 3.72 15.47 19.95
C ASN A 49 2.65 14.79 19.09
N LEU A 50 1.41 14.69 19.60
CA LEU A 50 0.27 14.16 18.83
C LEU A 50 0.04 14.92 17.53
N ARG A 51 0.17 16.25 17.53
CA ARG A 51 0.07 17.05 16.31
C ARG A 51 1.17 16.71 15.29
N ASN A 52 2.38 16.42 15.74
CA ASN A 52 3.46 16.01 14.85
C ASN A 52 3.21 14.62 14.27
N ASP A 53 2.71 13.69 15.09
CA ASP A 53 2.35 12.35 14.64
C ASP A 53 1.24 12.40 13.58
N ILE A 54 0.20 13.21 13.79
CA ILE A 54 -0.88 13.41 12.82
C ILE A 54 -0.33 13.91 11.48
N LYS A 55 0.55 14.93 11.49
CA LYS A 55 1.18 15.43 10.25
C LYS A 55 1.99 14.36 9.53
N SER A 56 2.70 13.52 10.28
CA SER A 56 3.44 12.39 9.71
C SER A 56 2.50 11.37 9.08
N TYR A 57 1.36 11.09 9.71
CA TYR A 57 0.36 10.20 9.15
C TYR A 57 -0.32 10.77 7.90
N ASP A 58 -0.61 12.08 7.87
CA ASP A 58 -1.14 12.74 6.67
C ASP A 58 -0.18 12.56 5.48
N THR A 59 1.13 12.80 5.71
CA THR A 59 2.16 12.60 4.67
C THR A 59 2.23 11.14 4.21
N TYR A 60 2.10 10.18 5.14
CA TYR A 60 2.07 8.76 4.82
C TYR A 60 0.85 8.40 3.96
N LEU A 61 -0.33 8.93 4.28
CA LEU A 61 -1.56 8.70 3.52
C LEU A 61 -1.48 9.31 2.11
N ASP A 62 -0.89 10.49 1.96
CA ASP A 62 -0.66 11.10 0.65
C ASP A 62 0.23 10.21 -0.23
N ASN A 63 1.35 9.73 0.31
CA ASN A 63 2.23 8.80 -0.40
C ASN A 63 1.51 7.49 -0.78
N LEU A 64 0.69 6.95 0.13
CA LEU A 64 -0.06 5.73 -0.14
C LEU A 64 -1.09 5.94 -1.26
N SER A 65 -1.74 7.11 -1.29
CA SER A 65 -2.66 7.50 -2.36
C SER A 65 -1.95 7.57 -3.72
N GLU A 66 -0.77 8.19 -3.78
CA GLU A 66 0.05 8.20 -5.00
C GLU A 66 0.43 6.79 -5.47
N ASP A 67 0.79 5.91 -4.54
CA ASP A 67 1.15 4.54 -4.87
C ASP A 67 -0.05 3.72 -5.37
N PHE A 68 -1.25 3.95 -4.84
CA PHE A 68 -2.47 3.36 -5.39
C PHE A 68 -2.73 3.80 -6.83
N ILE A 69 -2.55 5.09 -7.15
CA ILE A 69 -2.68 5.60 -8.52
C ILE A 69 -1.66 4.92 -9.45
N LYS A 70 -0.40 4.77 -9.02
CA LYS A 70 0.63 4.08 -9.81
C LYS A 70 0.28 2.60 -10.04
N ILE A 71 -0.27 1.92 -9.03
CA ILE A 71 -0.69 0.52 -9.14
C ILE A 71 -1.83 0.40 -10.15
N ASP A 72 -2.83 1.28 -10.08
CA ASP A 72 -3.98 1.26 -10.99
C ASP A 72 -3.55 1.42 -12.46
N LEU A 73 -2.68 2.39 -12.74
CA LEU A 73 -2.08 2.59 -14.07
C LEU A 73 -1.28 1.36 -14.55
N ARG A 74 -0.58 0.67 -13.64
CA ARG A 74 0.15 -0.55 -13.98
C ARG A 74 -0.79 -1.72 -14.28
N ILE A 75 -1.91 -1.83 -13.57
CA ILE A 75 -2.94 -2.83 -13.83
C ILE A 75 -3.56 -2.57 -15.20
N GLU A 76 -4.00 -1.35 -15.49
CA GLU A 76 -4.56 -0.98 -16.80
C GLU A 76 -3.59 -1.30 -17.95
N LYS A 77 -2.30 -1.00 -17.77
CA LYS A 77 -1.27 -1.34 -18.76
C LYS A 77 -1.14 -2.85 -18.96
N LEU A 78 -1.17 -3.64 -17.88
CA LEU A 78 -1.11 -5.09 -17.96
C LEU A 78 -2.35 -5.68 -18.64
N GLU A 79 -3.54 -5.14 -18.35
CA GLU A 79 -4.79 -5.56 -18.99
C GLU A 79 -4.73 -5.34 -20.51
N ASN A 80 -4.28 -4.16 -20.95
CA ASN A 80 -4.09 -3.87 -22.36
C ASN A 80 -3.07 -4.82 -23.02
N GLN A 81 -1.93 -5.08 -22.36
CA GLN A 81 -0.93 -6.02 -22.86
C GLN A 81 -1.46 -7.46 -22.97
N ILE A 82 -2.31 -7.88 -22.03
CA ILE A 82 -2.96 -9.19 -22.06
C ILE A 82 -3.96 -9.26 -23.22
N GLN A 83 -4.76 -8.22 -23.44
CA GLN A 83 -5.71 -8.18 -24.57
C GLN A 83 -4.97 -8.26 -25.91
N ASP A 84 -3.91 -7.47 -26.09
CA ASP A 84 -3.06 -7.52 -27.29
C ASP A 84 -2.46 -8.90 -27.51
N PHE A 85 -1.98 -9.54 -26.44
CA PHE A 85 -1.42 -10.89 -26.50
C PHE A 85 -2.48 -11.93 -26.89
N LEU A 86 -3.68 -11.87 -26.30
CA LEU A 86 -4.78 -12.76 -26.63
C LEU A 86 -5.24 -12.59 -28.07
N GLN A 87 -5.26 -11.36 -28.59
CA GLN A 87 -5.58 -11.09 -29.98
C GLN A 87 -4.55 -11.71 -30.92
N LYS A 88 -3.25 -11.51 -30.66
CA LYS A 88 -2.17 -12.13 -31.46
C LYS A 88 -2.24 -13.66 -31.43
N MET A 89 -2.51 -14.24 -30.26
CA MET A 89 -2.70 -15.68 -30.10
C MET A 89 -3.88 -16.21 -30.94
N LYS A 90 -4.98 -15.45 -31.03
CA LYS A 90 -6.12 -15.81 -31.85
C LYS A 90 -5.78 -15.74 -33.34
N GLU A 91 -5.12 -14.68 -33.78
CA GLU A 91 -4.66 -14.53 -35.17
C GLU A 91 -3.69 -15.66 -35.58
N ASP A 92 -2.74 -16.01 -34.71
CA ASP A 92 -1.82 -17.12 -34.94
C ASP A 92 -2.54 -18.48 -34.97
N LYS A 93 -3.53 -18.68 -34.09
CA LYS A 93 -4.35 -19.90 -34.10
C LYS A 93 -5.13 -20.03 -35.41
N ASP A 94 -5.81 -18.96 -35.85
CA ASP A 94 -6.61 -18.97 -37.07
C ASP A 94 -5.72 -19.21 -38.30
N LYS A 95 -4.53 -18.59 -38.33
CA LYS A 95 -3.52 -18.85 -39.37
C LYS A 95 -3.07 -20.31 -39.37
N LYS A 96 -2.77 -20.88 -38.20
CA LYS A 96 -2.34 -22.28 -38.08
C LYS A 96 -3.44 -23.27 -38.46
N GLU A 97 -4.70 -22.99 -38.11
CA GLU A 97 -5.84 -23.81 -38.56
C GLU A 97 -6.00 -23.78 -40.08
N ASN A 98 -5.81 -22.62 -40.71
CA ASN A 98 -5.84 -22.51 -42.17
C ASN A 98 -4.68 -23.27 -42.84
N GLU A 99 -3.45 -23.13 -42.33
CA GLU A 99 -2.29 -23.91 -42.78
C GLU A 99 -2.56 -25.42 -42.66
N LEU A 100 -3.15 -25.87 -41.55
CA LEU A 100 -3.52 -27.28 -41.33
C LEU A 100 -4.57 -27.77 -42.33
N LYS A 101 -5.59 -26.97 -42.63
CA LYS A 101 -6.61 -27.31 -43.65
C LYS A 101 -5.98 -27.45 -45.04
N GLU A 102 -5.07 -26.56 -45.42
CA GLU A 102 -4.35 -26.65 -46.70
C GLU A 102 -3.44 -27.88 -46.77
N ILE A 103 -2.72 -28.19 -45.69
CA ILE A 103 -1.91 -29.41 -45.58
C ILE A 103 -2.80 -30.65 -45.73
N LYS A 104 -3.95 -30.69 -45.04
CA LYS A 104 -4.89 -31.81 -45.13
C LYS A 104 -5.40 -32.01 -46.55
N LYS A 105 -5.81 -30.94 -47.24
CA LYS A 105 -6.19 -30.98 -48.67
C LYS A 105 -5.05 -31.46 -49.57
N SER A 106 -3.82 -31.05 -49.27
CA SER A 106 -2.63 -31.47 -50.05
C SER A 106 -2.28 -32.95 -49.85
N LEU A 107 -2.47 -33.47 -48.62
CA LEU A 107 -2.30 -34.88 -48.27
C LEU A 107 -3.35 -35.78 -48.94
N GLU A 108 -4.60 -35.31 -49.10
CA GLU A 108 -5.66 -36.02 -49.83
C GLU A 108 -5.37 -36.14 -51.35
N GLY A 109 -4.45 -35.34 -51.90
CA GLY A 109 -4.18 -35.26 -53.35
C GLY A 109 -2.92 -35.95 -53.89
N ASN A 110 -1.85 -36.08 -53.08
CA ASN A 110 -0.64 -36.90 -53.32
C ASN A 110 0.44 -36.45 -52.32
N ILE A 111 1.01 -37.38 -51.55
CA ILE A 111 2.06 -37.04 -50.57
C ILE A 111 3.38 -36.73 -51.30
N THR A 112 3.82 -35.47 -51.25
CA THR A 112 5.10 -35.00 -51.79
C THR A 112 5.99 -34.48 -50.66
N VAL A 113 7.30 -34.30 -50.92
CA VAL A 113 8.29 -33.82 -49.94
C VAL A 113 7.91 -32.44 -49.36
N ASP A 114 7.30 -31.58 -50.18
CA ASP A 114 6.77 -30.29 -49.75
C ASP A 114 5.64 -30.41 -48.73
N THR A 115 4.79 -31.43 -48.85
CA THR A 115 3.73 -31.72 -47.88
C THR A 115 4.32 -32.12 -46.52
N LEU A 116 5.42 -32.88 -46.53
CA LEU A 116 6.15 -33.27 -45.33
C LEU A 116 6.79 -32.07 -44.62
N HIS A 117 7.40 -31.15 -45.38
CA HIS A 117 8.03 -29.95 -44.83
C HIS A 117 7.01 -28.96 -44.24
N LYS A 118 5.83 -28.81 -44.87
CA LYS A 118 4.74 -28.01 -44.30
C LYS A 118 4.21 -28.61 -43.00
N PHE A 119 4.07 -29.94 -42.93
CA PHE A 119 3.67 -30.63 -41.70
C PHE A 119 4.68 -30.42 -40.57
N GLN A 120 5.96 -30.52 -40.88
CA GLN A 120 7.04 -30.30 -39.90
C GLN A 120 7.01 -28.87 -39.34
N LYS A 121 6.78 -27.85 -40.18
CA LYS A 121 6.59 -26.46 -39.73
C LYS A 121 5.35 -26.26 -38.86
N ALA A 122 4.25 -26.97 -39.14
CA ALA A 122 3.04 -26.92 -38.32
C ALA A 122 3.29 -27.50 -36.91
N VAL A 123 3.95 -28.66 -36.83
CA VAL A 123 4.29 -29.30 -35.55
C VAL A 123 5.24 -28.44 -34.71
N VAL A 124 6.28 -27.86 -35.33
CA VAL A 124 7.20 -26.94 -34.64
C VAL A 124 6.47 -25.69 -34.13
N GLY A 125 5.52 -25.15 -34.89
CA GLY A 125 4.70 -24.01 -34.46
C GLY A 125 3.84 -24.33 -33.24
N ILE A 126 3.20 -25.51 -33.21
CA ILE A 126 2.40 -25.96 -32.07
C ILE A 126 3.26 -26.15 -30.82
N ALA A 127 4.47 -26.72 -30.97
CA ALA A 127 5.41 -26.89 -29.86
C ALA A 127 5.86 -25.54 -29.27
N GLY A 128 6.12 -24.54 -30.13
CA GLY A 128 6.43 -23.18 -29.69
C GLY A 128 5.29 -22.56 -28.87
N LEU A 129 4.04 -22.73 -29.32
CA LEU A 129 2.86 -22.22 -28.62
C LEU A 129 2.70 -22.83 -27.23
N LEU A 130 2.83 -24.16 -27.12
CA LEU A 130 2.73 -24.88 -25.84
C LEU A 130 3.83 -24.45 -24.86
N THR A 131 5.04 -24.20 -25.36
CA THR A 131 6.17 -23.72 -24.54
C THR A 131 5.91 -22.31 -24.01
N ALA A 132 5.35 -21.42 -24.83
CA ALA A 132 4.98 -20.07 -24.42
C ALA A 132 3.90 -20.09 -23.33
N ILE A 133 2.85 -20.90 -23.50
CA ILE A 133 1.78 -21.08 -22.49
C ILE A 133 2.37 -21.64 -21.18
N GLY A 134 3.22 -22.67 -21.26
CA GLY A 134 3.87 -23.26 -20.09
C GLY A 134 4.75 -22.25 -19.34
N THR A 135 5.44 -21.36 -20.05
CA THR A 135 6.26 -20.30 -19.45
C THR A 135 5.41 -19.27 -18.72
N ILE A 136 4.27 -18.87 -19.30
CA ILE A 136 3.33 -17.92 -18.67
C ILE A 136 2.74 -18.53 -17.38
N VAL A 137 2.26 -19.78 -17.44
CA VAL A 137 1.72 -20.49 -16.27
C VAL A 137 2.80 -20.66 -15.19
N GLY A 138 4.03 -21.01 -15.58
CA GLY A 138 5.16 -21.13 -14.66
C GLY A 138 5.53 -19.80 -14.00
N ALA A 139 5.53 -18.69 -14.75
CA ALA A 139 5.77 -17.37 -14.20
C ALA A 139 4.68 -16.96 -13.19
N ILE A 140 3.40 -17.20 -13.51
CA ILE A 140 2.29 -16.94 -12.57
C ILE A 140 2.48 -17.74 -11.28
N PHE A 141 2.83 -19.03 -11.37
CA PHE A 141 3.05 -19.89 -10.21
C PHE A 141 4.27 -19.49 -9.36
N TYR A 142 5.32 -18.94 -9.99
CA TYR A 142 6.52 -18.46 -9.29
C TYR A 142 6.26 -17.16 -8.51
N PHE A 143 5.43 -16.25 -9.05
CA PHE A 143 5.13 -14.96 -8.41
C PHE A 143 3.94 -15.00 -7.44
N THR A 144 3.17 -16.09 -7.41
CA THR A 144 2.04 -16.29 -6.47
C THR A 144 2.40 -17.14 -5.25
N LYS A 145 3.68 -17.51 -5.09
CA LYS A 145 4.22 -18.27 -3.97
C LYS A 145 5.19 -17.42 -3.16
#